data_AF-A0A960Y352-F1
#
_entry.id   AF-A0A960Y352-F1
#
_cell.length_a   1.000
_cell.length_b   1.000
_cell.length_c   1.000
_cell.angle_alpha   90.00
_cell.angle_beta   90.00
_cell.angle_gamma   90.00
#
_symmetry.space_group_name_H-M   'P 1'
#
loop_
_entity.id
_entity.type
_entity.pdbx_description
1 polymer ?
#
loop_
_entity_poly.entity_id
_entity_poly.type
_entity_poly.pdbx_seq_one_letter_code
_entity_poly.pdbx_strand_id
1 'polypeptide(L)'
;MVTLILMSVFSMGEFSRMPEEEKLELVGERVEVRGFAYQGERGWLLSNEPNLKSCCVGAAAKAGSQLMLPASFEGGQNALVALEGRLETVVDEQGMRRFALEEARTIRRQTSALAFGLLALLVIGVGYVVWKRFTRAS
;
A
#
# COMPACT_ATOMS: atom_id res chain seq x y z
N MET A 1 -13.93 13.37 -22.11
CA MET A 1 -12.51 12.98 -22.01
C MET A 1 -12.33 12.27 -20.69
N VAL A 2 -12.15 10.94 -20.71
CA VAL A 2 -11.77 10.20 -19.50
C VAL A 2 -10.26 10.34 -19.39
N THR A 3 -9.80 11.26 -18.54
CA THR A 3 -8.39 11.33 -18.18
C THR A 3 -8.10 10.06 -17.38
N LEU A 4 -7.52 9.05 -18.03
CA LEU A 4 -6.91 7.92 -17.33
C LEU A 4 -5.75 8.50 -16.52
N ILE A 5 -6.00 8.78 -15.25
CA ILE A 5 -4.91 9.04 -14.30
C ILE A 5 -4.19 7.69 -14.19
N LEU A 6 -3.06 7.57 -14.91
CA LEU A 6 -2.12 6.48 -14.73
C LEU A 6 -1.59 6.60 -13.31
N MET A 7 -2.23 5.87 -12.38
CA MET A 7 -1.71 5.72 -11.04
C MET A 7 -0.58 4.71 -11.11
N SER A 8 0.62 5.17 -10.80
CA SER A 8 1.80 4.32 -10.72
C SER A 8 1.68 3.46 -9.46
N VAL A 9 1.54 2.14 -9.64
CA VAL A 9 1.42 1.17 -8.56
C VAL A 9 2.74 0.43 -8.42
N PHE A 10 3.35 0.48 -7.24
CA PHE A 10 4.61 -0.21 -6.97
C PHE A 10 4.75 -0.64 -5.50
N SER A 11 5.63 -1.61 -5.26
CA SER A 11 6.06 -2.00 -3.93
C SER A 11 7.18 -1.08 -3.42
N MET A 12 7.30 -0.90 -2.10
CA MET A 12 8.48 -0.23 -1.54
C MET A 12 9.78 -0.91 -1.94
N GLY A 13 9.77 -2.23 -2.20
CA GLY A 13 10.95 -2.93 -2.69
C GLY A 13 11.38 -2.50 -4.10
N GLU A 14 10.43 -2.09 -4.94
CA GLU A 14 10.69 -1.54 -6.27
C GLU A 14 11.15 -0.09 -6.14
N PHE A 15 10.46 0.70 -5.32
CA PHE A 15 10.87 2.08 -5.01
C PHE A 15 12.31 2.14 -4.49
N SER A 16 12.70 1.28 -3.55
CA SER A 16 14.07 1.27 -3.02
C SER A 16 15.15 0.97 -4.09
N ARG A 17 14.80 0.29 -5.19
CA ARG A 17 15.74 -0.06 -6.27
C ARG A 17 15.74 0.94 -7.42
N MET A 18 14.71 1.79 -7.54
CA MET A 18 14.64 2.80 -8.58
C MET A 18 15.81 3.80 -8.45
N PRO A 19 16.42 4.19 -9.58
CA PRO A 19 17.38 5.28 -9.59
C PRO A 19 16.72 6.57 -9.10
N GLU A 20 17.52 7.48 -8.53
CA GLU A 20 17.00 8.73 -7.96
C GLU A 20 16.29 9.59 -9.02
N GLU A 21 16.75 9.51 -10.27
CA GLU A 21 16.20 10.23 -11.42
C GLU A 21 14.74 9.87 -11.68
N GLU A 22 14.43 8.56 -11.72
CA GLU A 22 13.07 8.05 -11.93
C GLU A 22 12.16 8.35 -10.73
N LYS A 23 12.71 8.32 -9.50
CA LYS A 23 11.97 8.75 -8.31
C LYS A 23 11.57 10.21 -8.38
N LEU A 24 12.42 11.06 -8.94
CA LEU A 24 12.17 12.49 -9.10
C LEU A 24 11.11 12.75 -10.18
N GLU A 25 11.02 11.93 -11.22
CA GLU A 25 9.96 12.02 -12.23
C GLU A 25 8.57 11.69 -11.64
N LEU A 26 8.51 10.80 -10.66
CA LEU A 26 7.28 10.46 -9.93
C LEU A 26 6.85 11.52 -8.91
N VAL A 27 7.69 12.54 -8.64
CA VAL A 27 7.37 13.60 -7.69
C VAL A 27 6.22 14.44 -8.23
N GLY A 28 5.19 14.61 -7.41
CA GLY A 28 3.95 15.27 -7.75
C GLY A 28 2.88 14.33 -8.32
N GLU A 29 3.24 13.08 -8.67
CA GLU A 29 2.28 12.07 -9.10
C GLU A 29 1.59 11.38 -7.93
N ARG A 30 0.40 10.81 -8.20
CA ARG A 30 -0.28 9.91 -7.27
C ARG A 30 0.21 8.49 -7.46
N VAL A 31 0.69 7.91 -6.37
CA VAL A 31 1.29 6.59 -6.35
C VAL A 31 0.61 5.70 -5.32
N GLU A 32 0.44 4.43 -5.66
CA GLU A 32 0.13 3.38 -4.69
C GLU A 32 1.44 2.71 -4.29
N VAL A 33 1.74 2.74 -3.00
CA VAL A 33 2.93 2.12 -2.44
C VAL A 33 2.57 1.13 -1.34
N ARG A 34 3.23 -0.04 -1.36
CA ARG A 34 3.06 -1.09 -0.34
C ARG A 34 4.31 -1.29 0.47
N GLY A 35 4.19 -1.32 1.79
CA GLY A 35 5.33 -1.51 2.68
C GLY A 35 4.94 -1.72 4.13
N PHE A 36 5.94 -1.79 4.99
CA PHE A 36 5.78 -1.93 6.43
C PHE A 36 5.84 -0.54 7.09
N ALA A 37 4.81 -0.21 7.86
CA ALA A 37 4.74 1.05 8.59
C ALA A 37 5.49 0.95 9.93
N TYR A 38 6.28 1.97 10.24
CA TYR A 38 7.03 2.10 11.48
C TYR A 38 6.87 3.51 12.03
N GLN A 39 6.59 3.61 13.32
CA GLN A 39 6.67 4.86 14.06
C GLN A 39 8.12 5.09 14.50
N GLY A 40 8.71 6.18 14.03
CA GLY A 40 10.01 6.68 14.47
C GLY A 40 9.88 7.97 15.28
N GLU A 41 11.01 8.51 15.73
CA GLU A 41 11.05 9.76 16.51
C GLU A 41 10.55 10.98 15.71
N ARG A 42 10.74 10.96 14.39
CA ARG A 42 10.35 12.04 13.46
C ARG A 42 8.99 11.82 12.79
N GLY A 43 8.20 10.86 13.28
CA GLY A 43 6.90 10.50 12.73
C GLY A 43 6.87 9.13 12.08
N TRP A 44 5.86 8.91 11.23
CA TRP A 44 5.64 7.63 10.59
C TRP A 44 6.51 7.47 9.34
N LEU A 45 7.05 6.26 9.16
CA LEU A 45 7.84 5.88 8.00
C LEU A 45 7.31 4.58 7.39
N LEU A 46 7.38 4.48 6.08
CA LEU A 46 7.11 3.27 5.33
C LEU A 46 8.44 2.70 4.80
N SER A 47 8.65 1.40 5.00
CA SER A 47 9.88 0.69 4.62
C SER A 47 9.56 -0.58 3.84
N ASN A 48 10.48 -1.05 3.00
CA ASN A 48 10.38 -2.36 2.35
C ASN A 48 10.78 -3.53 3.25
N GLU A 49 11.54 -3.27 4.32
CA GLU A 49 12.08 -4.31 5.20
C GLU A 49 11.11 -4.67 6.33
N PRO A 50 10.76 -5.95 6.50
CA PRO A 50 10.04 -6.42 7.67
C PRO A 50 10.96 -6.44 8.91
N ASN A 51 10.39 -6.20 10.09
CA ASN A 51 11.08 -6.21 11.38
C ASN A 51 12.31 -5.28 11.47
N LEU A 52 12.20 -4.07 10.92
CA LEU A 52 13.27 -3.08 11.03
C LEU A 52 13.58 -2.79 12.51
N LYS A 53 14.85 -2.93 12.91
CA LYS A 53 15.29 -2.56 14.27
C LYS A 53 15.07 -1.06 14.49
N SER A 54 14.70 -0.66 15.70
CA SER A 54 14.42 0.74 16.06
C SER A 54 15.56 1.70 15.70
N CYS A 55 16.82 1.27 15.80
CA CYS A 55 17.99 2.07 15.42
C CYS A 55 18.11 2.38 13.91
N CYS A 56 17.39 1.66 13.06
CA CYS A 56 17.42 1.83 11.60
C CYS A 56 16.21 2.60 11.08
N VAL A 57 15.20 2.86 11.93
CA VAL A 57 14.01 3.64 11.56
C VAL A 57 14.40 5.10 11.44
N GLY A 58 14.31 5.67 10.24
CA GLY A 58 14.66 7.08 9.98
C GLY A 58 16.15 7.36 9.80
N ALA A 59 17.00 6.32 9.78
CA ALA A 59 18.44 6.46 9.59
C ALA A 59 18.78 7.05 8.21
N ALA A 60 19.71 8.01 8.15
CA ALA A 60 20.10 8.68 6.90
C ALA A 60 20.61 7.69 5.82
N ALA A 61 21.30 6.62 6.24
CA ALA A 61 21.76 5.56 5.34
C ALA A 61 20.62 4.81 4.61
N LYS A 62 19.37 4.91 5.10
CA LYS A 62 18.17 4.30 4.51
C LYS A 62 17.16 5.33 4.00
N ALA A 63 17.56 6.60 3.89
CA ALA A 63 16.67 7.67 3.44
C ALA A 63 16.07 7.41 2.03
N GLY A 64 16.83 6.78 1.13
CA GLY A 64 16.34 6.45 -0.23
C GLY A 64 15.44 5.22 -0.30
N SER A 65 15.31 4.46 0.79
CA SER A 65 14.50 3.24 0.91
C SER A 65 13.37 3.36 1.94
N GLN A 66 13.15 4.57 2.45
CA GLN A 66 12.11 4.88 3.43
C GLN A 66 11.30 6.08 2.93
N LEU A 67 9.98 5.97 3.01
CA LEU A 67 9.07 7.08 2.73
C LEU A 67 8.55 7.66 4.04
N MET A 68 8.54 8.98 4.16
CA MET A 68 7.89 9.66 5.28
C MET A 68 6.38 9.69 5.04
N LEU A 69 5.61 9.38 6.08
CA LEU A 69 4.15 9.41 6.06
C LEU A 69 3.66 10.66 6.79
N PRO A 70 2.45 11.16 6.47
CA PRO A 70 1.93 12.36 7.09
C PRO A 70 1.65 12.10 8.57
N ALA A 71 1.72 13.15 9.39
CA ALA A 71 1.47 13.04 10.83
C ALA A 71 0.05 12.53 11.17
N SER A 72 -0.90 12.70 10.25
CA SER A 72 -2.26 12.19 10.33
C SER A 72 -2.41 10.70 10.04
N PHE A 73 -1.33 10.01 9.64
CA PHE A 73 -1.39 8.58 9.39
C PHE A 73 -1.59 7.81 10.70
N GLU A 74 -2.63 7.00 10.74
CA GLU A 74 -2.93 6.10 11.85
C GLU A 74 -2.76 4.65 11.38
N GLY A 75 -1.68 4.01 11.82
CA GLY A 75 -1.34 2.63 11.47
C GLY A 75 -0.83 1.83 12.66
N GLY A 76 -0.71 0.52 12.47
CA GLY A 76 -0.06 -0.35 13.44
C GLY A 76 1.46 -0.37 13.24
N GLN A 77 2.23 -0.43 14.34
CA GLN A 77 3.66 -0.67 14.28
C GLN A 77 3.95 -2.01 13.58
N ASN A 78 4.89 -2.02 12.63
CA ASN A 78 5.29 -3.22 11.86
C ASN A 78 4.14 -3.84 11.04
N ALA A 79 3.08 -3.08 10.76
CA ALA A 79 1.98 -3.55 9.93
C ALA A 79 2.30 -3.40 8.45
N LEU A 80 2.01 -4.44 7.67
CA LEU A 80 2.00 -4.34 6.21
C LEU A 80 0.80 -3.50 5.78
N VAL A 81 1.06 -2.38 5.12
CA VAL A 81 0.03 -1.44 4.66
C VAL A 81 0.19 -1.14 3.17
N ALA A 82 -0.94 -0.88 2.52
CA ALA A 82 -1.00 -0.33 1.17
C ALA A 82 -1.52 1.11 1.28
N LEU A 83 -0.73 2.06 0.79
CA LEU A 83 -1.01 3.49 0.89
C LEU A 83 -1.11 4.08 -0.50
N GLU A 84 -2.14 4.90 -0.71
CA GLU A 84 -2.23 5.80 -1.85
C GLU A 84 -1.89 7.21 -1.38
N GLY A 85 -1.04 7.93 -2.10
CA GLY A 85 -0.77 9.34 -1.81
C GLY A 85 -0.03 10.04 -2.93
N ARG A 86 0.27 11.32 -2.73
CA ARG A 86 1.10 12.11 -3.65
C ARG A 86 2.56 11.99 -3.21
N LEU A 87 3.45 11.60 -4.12
CA LEU A 87 4.87 11.55 -3.81
C LEU A 87 5.47 12.95 -3.81
N GLU A 88 6.16 13.32 -2.74
CA GLU A 88 6.85 14.61 -2.61
C GLU A 88 8.28 14.43 -2.13
N THR A 89 9.12 15.44 -2.37
CA THR A 89 10.47 15.50 -1.83
C THR A 89 10.56 16.52 -0.72
N VAL A 90 11.04 16.09 0.44
CA VAL A 90 11.27 16.96 1.60
C VAL A 90 12.76 16.99 1.89
N VAL A 91 13.29 18.17 2.16
CA VAL A 91 14.67 18.33 2.61
C VAL A 91 14.66 18.33 4.14
N ASP A 92 15.35 17.36 4.72
CA ASP A 92 15.60 17.21 6.16
C ASP A 92 16.47 18.40 6.66
N GLU A 93 16.40 18.73 7.97
CA GLU A 93 17.25 19.73 8.63
C GLU A 93 18.75 19.57 8.35
N GLN A 94 19.19 18.36 8.03
CA GLN A 94 20.55 18.00 7.64
C GLN A 94 20.86 18.28 6.16
N GLY A 95 19.95 18.91 5.42
CA GLY A 95 20.08 19.17 3.98
C GLY A 95 19.91 17.92 3.10
N MET A 96 19.50 16.80 3.69
CA MET A 96 19.33 15.52 2.98
C MET A 96 17.96 15.45 2.33
N ARG A 97 17.92 15.13 1.04
CA ARG A 97 16.66 14.88 0.33
C ARG A 97 16.05 13.56 0.80
N ARG A 98 14.79 13.60 1.19
CA ARG A 98 13.95 12.45 1.53
C ARG A 98 12.68 12.48 0.70
N PHE A 99 12.07 11.32 0.53
CA PHE A 99 10.77 11.21 -0.12
C PHE A 99 9.69 11.10 0.95
N ALA A 100 8.61 11.83 0.76
CA ALA A 100 7.42 11.82 1.60
C ALA A 100 6.21 11.46 0.76
N LEU A 101 5.22 10.84 1.38
CA LEU A 101 3.93 10.55 0.78
C LEU A 101 2.89 11.47 1.40
N GLU A 102 2.53 12.54 0.72
CA GLU A 102 1.48 13.45 1.15
C GLU A 102 0.08 12.87 0.89
N GLU A 103 -0.90 13.35 1.65
CA GLU A 103 -2.30 12.89 1.57
C GLU A 103 -2.46 11.36 1.68
N ALA A 104 -1.53 10.68 2.34
CA ALA A 104 -1.50 9.21 2.40
C ALA A 104 -2.80 8.64 3.01
N ARG A 105 -3.47 7.76 2.25
CA ARG A 105 -4.67 7.04 2.68
C ARG A 105 -4.45 5.55 2.56
N THR A 106 -4.89 4.82 3.58
CA THR A 106 -4.86 3.36 3.56
C THR A 106 -5.86 2.82 2.55
N ILE A 107 -5.37 2.06 1.58
CA ILE A 107 -6.20 1.34 0.62
C ILE A 107 -6.82 0.15 1.33
N ARG A 108 -7.97 0.38 1.96
CA ARG A 108 -8.76 -0.71 2.54
C ARG A 108 -9.40 -1.45 1.38
N ARG A 109 -8.81 -2.58 0.99
CA ARG A 109 -9.40 -3.47 -0.02
C ARG A 109 -10.74 -3.94 0.50
N GLN A 110 -11.81 -3.30 0.04
CA GLN A 110 -13.17 -3.62 0.39
C GLN A 110 -13.51 -4.91 -0.37
N THR A 111 -13.09 -6.06 0.15
CA THR A 111 -13.63 -7.34 -0.27
C THR A 111 -15.13 -7.28 0.00
N SER A 112 -15.90 -7.02 -1.05
CA SER A 112 -17.35 -6.86 -0.96
C SER A 112 -17.93 -8.17 -0.45
N ALA A 113 -18.40 -8.19 0.79
CA ALA A 113 -19.08 -9.34 1.39
C ALA A 113 -20.23 -9.85 0.50
N LEU A 114 -20.81 -8.96 -0.32
CA LEU A 114 -21.80 -9.27 -1.34
C LEU A 114 -21.30 -10.28 -2.40
N ALA A 115 -20.03 -10.21 -2.81
CA ALA A 115 -19.47 -11.14 -3.79
C ALA A 115 -19.38 -12.56 -3.23
N PHE A 116 -18.98 -12.71 -1.96
CA PHE A 116 -18.99 -14.00 -1.26
C PHE A 116 -20.42 -14.52 -1.05
N GLY A 117 -21.36 -13.63 -0.70
CA GLY A 117 -22.78 -13.99 -0.56
C GLY A 117 -23.40 -14.52 -1.86
N LEU A 118 -23.12 -13.84 -2.99
CA LEU A 118 -23.58 -14.28 -4.31
C LEU A 118 -22.98 -15.63 -4.71
N LEU A 119 -21.69 -15.83 -4.46
CA LEU A 119 -20.99 -17.07 -4.81
C LEU A 119 -21.53 -18.25 -3.97
N ALA A 120 -21.80 -18.04 -2.69
CA ALA A 120 -22.43 -19.04 -1.82
C ALA A 120 -23.84 -19.42 -2.29
N LEU A 121 -24.68 -18.44 -2.64
CA LEU A 121 -26.02 -18.69 -3.19
C LEU A 121 -25.98 -19.49 -4.50
N LEU A 122 -24.99 -19.20 -5.36
CA LEU A 122 -24.80 -19.90 -6.62
C LEU A 122 -24.43 -21.37 -6.38
N VAL A 123 -23.51 -21.64 -5.45
CA VAL A 123 -23.12 -23.01 -5.06
C VAL A 123 -24.30 -23.78 -4.47
N ILE A 124 -25.07 -23.16 -3.57
CA ILE A 124 -26.26 -23.79 -2.97
C ILE A 124 -27.33 -24.06 -4.04
N GLY A 125 -27.57 -23.10 -4.94
CA GLY A 125 -28.54 -23.24 -6.02
C GLY A 125 -28.19 -24.38 -6.98
N VAL A 126 -26.92 -24.46 -7.41
CA VAL A 126 -26.43 -25.56 -8.26
C VAL A 126 -26.53 -26.90 -7.52
N GLY A 127 -26.09 -26.96 -6.26
CA GLY A 127 -26.20 -28.16 -5.44
C GLY A 127 -27.63 -28.66 -5.30
N TYR A 128 -28.58 -27.75 -5.07
CA TYR A 128 -30.01 -28.09 -4.99
C TYR A 128 -30.55 -28.63 -6.32
N VAL A 129 -30.19 -28.04 -7.45
CA VAL A 129 -30.62 -28.50 -8.79
C VAL A 129 -30.08 -29.90 -9.09
N VAL A 130 -28.80 -30.16 -8.78
CA VAL A 130 -28.17 -31.47 -8.97
C VAL A 130 -28.83 -32.52 -8.08
N TRP A 131 -29.02 -32.23 -6.80
CA TRP A 131 -29.68 -33.14 -5.86
C TRP A 131 -31.12 -33.48 -6.29
N LYS A 132 -31.89 -32.48 -6.71
CA LYS A 132 -33.26 -32.66 -7.23
C LYS A 132 -33.31 -33.47 -8.53
N ARG A 133 -32.29 -33.36 -9.38
CA ARG A 133 -32.17 -34.17 -10.61
C ARG A 133 -31.86 -35.63 -10.26
N PHE A 134 -31.00 -35.87 -9.28
CA PHE A 134 -30.62 -37.21 -8.85
C PHE A 134 -31.80 -37.97 -8.20
N THR A 135 -32.57 -37.31 -7.33
CA THR A 135 -33.71 -37.95 -6.63
C THR A 135 -34.93 -38.23 -7.51
N ARG A 136 -35.00 -37.69 -8.73
CA ARG A 136 -36.05 -38.04 -9.72
C ARG A 136 -35.65 -39.17 -10.66
N ALA A 137 -34.38 -39.55 -10.67
CA ALA A 137 -33.85 -40.60 -11.54
C ALA A 137 -33.75 -41.97 -10.84
N SER A 138 -34.01 -42.02 -9.53
CA SER A 138 -34.10 -43.23 -8.70
C SER A 138 -35.56 -43.54 -8.38
#